data_AF-A0A952CT97-F1
#
_entry.id   AF-A0A952CT97-F1
#
_cell.length_a   1.000
_cell.length_b   1.000
_cell.length_c   1.000
_cell.angle_alpha   90.00
_cell.angle_beta   90.00
_cell.angle_gamma   90.00
#
_symmetry.space_group_name_H-M   'P 1'
#
loop_
_entity.id
_entity.type
_entity.pdbx_description
1 polymer ?
#
loop_
_entity_poly.entity_id
_entity_poly.type
_entity_poly.pdbx_seq_one_letter_code
_entity_poly.pdbx_strand_id
1 'polypeptide(L)'
;MPETPAHLEAQLKALRQDARALADTKGLAAAFEMELFSFERAVEEALAARSAEAARLAVAQGRKLLTTLKDAPDKSGGLLVR
;
A
#
# COMPACT_ATOMS: atom_id res chain seq x y z
N MET A 1 5.41 -27.27 -5.69
CA MET A 1 4.47 -26.51 -4.83
C MET A 1 4.39 -25.10 -5.43
N PRO A 2 3.21 -24.53 -5.74
CA PRO A 2 3.16 -23.13 -6.11
C PRO A 2 3.54 -22.31 -4.88
N GLU A 3 4.63 -21.57 -4.99
CA GLU A 3 5.14 -20.65 -3.98
C GLU A 3 5.09 -19.24 -4.56
N THR A 4 4.71 -18.27 -3.73
CA THR A 4 4.90 -16.87 -4.12
C THR A 4 6.40 -16.63 -4.21
N PRO A 5 6.93 -16.12 -5.34
CA PRO A 5 8.34 -15.81 -5.45
C PRO A 5 8.80 -14.87 -4.32
N ALA A 6 9.91 -15.21 -3.66
CA ALA A 6 10.40 -14.48 -2.48
C ALA A 6 10.58 -12.97 -2.73
N HIS A 7 10.96 -12.57 -3.96
CA HIS A 7 11.08 -11.17 -4.33
C HIS A 7 9.74 -10.43 -4.34
N LEU A 8 8.64 -11.10 -4.75
CA LEU A 8 7.30 -10.50 -4.72
C LEU A 8 6.78 -10.40 -3.29
N GLU A 9 7.03 -11.40 -2.45
CA GLU A 9 6.67 -11.34 -1.04
C GLU A 9 7.37 -10.18 -0.33
N ALA A 10 8.68 -10.03 -0.51
CA ALA A 10 9.43 -8.92 0.04
C ALA A 10 8.90 -7.56 -0.47
N GLN A 11 8.59 -7.48 -1.76
CA GLN A 11 8.05 -6.26 -2.36
C GLN A 11 6.66 -5.88 -1.82
N LEU A 12 5.76 -6.85 -1.62
CA LEU A 12 4.45 -6.61 -1.04
C LEU A 12 4.55 -6.12 0.41
N LYS A 13 5.42 -6.74 1.21
CA LYS A 13 5.66 -6.31 2.60
C LYS A 13 6.19 -4.87 2.67
N ALA A 14 7.14 -4.53 1.80
CA ALA A 14 7.68 -3.18 1.71
C ALA A 14 6.61 -2.17 1.27
N LEU A 15 5.87 -2.46 0.20
CA LEU A 15 4.80 -1.57 -0.30
C LEU A 15 3.72 -1.31 0.75
N ARG A 16 3.33 -2.34 1.51
CA ARG A 16 2.37 -2.20 2.62
C ARG A 16 2.88 -1.23 3.69
N GLN A 17 4.13 -1.40 4.10
CA GLN A 17 4.76 -0.53 5.09
C GLN A 17 4.91 0.91 4.57
N ASP A 18 5.39 1.09 3.34
CA ASP A 18 5.62 2.39 2.73
C ASP A 18 4.32 3.18 2.55
N ALA A 19 3.25 2.51 2.07
CA ALA A 19 1.95 3.14 1.89
C ALA A 19 1.38 3.62 3.23
N ARG A 20 1.47 2.79 4.28
CA ARG A 20 0.98 3.16 5.62
C ARG A 20 1.79 4.30 6.21
N ALA A 21 3.12 4.20 6.19
CA ALA A 21 4.01 5.22 6.71
C ALA A 21 3.83 6.57 6.00
N LEU A 22 3.65 6.57 4.67
CA LEU A 22 3.41 7.78 3.91
C LEU A 22 2.05 8.41 4.24
N ALA A 23 0.99 7.58 4.34
CA ALA A 23 -0.33 8.05 4.72
C ALA A 23 -0.33 8.65 6.13
N ASP A 24 0.35 8.03 7.09
CA ASP A 24 0.49 8.54 8.45
C ASP A 24 1.28 9.87 8.46
N THR A 25 2.42 9.93 7.76
CA THR A 25 3.28 11.13 7.67
C THR A 25 2.54 12.33 7.08
N LYS A 26 1.72 12.11 6.05
CA LYS A 26 0.93 13.16 5.39
C LYS A 26 -0.39 13.50 6.13
N GLY A 27 -0.69 12.78 7.22
CA GLY A 27 -1.97 12.91 7.92
C GLY A 27 -3.17 12.42 7.11
N LEU A 28 -2.94 11.57 6.11
CA LEU A 28 -3.92 11.07 5.15
C LEU A 28 -4.49 9.70 5.52
N ALA A 29 -4.00 9.05 6.57
CA ALA A 29 -4.42 7.70 6.97
C ALA A 29 -5.95 7.53 7.07
N ALA A 30 -6.65 8.48 7.70
CA ALA A 30 -8.12 8.45 7.80
C ALA A 30 -8.82 8.73 6.45
N ALA A 31 -8.20 9.53 5.57
CA ALA A 31 -8.77 9.82 4.25
C ALA A 31 -8.62 8.66 3.27
N PHE A 32 -7.63 7.78 3.49
CA PHE A 32 -7.30 6.63 2.67
C PHE A 32 -7.51 5.30 3.43
N GLU A 33 -8.31 5.31 4.50
CA GLU A 33 -8.46 4.15 5.39
C GLU A 33 -8.96 2.92 4.63
N MET A 34 -9.97 3.10 3.77
CA MET A 34 -10.52 2.00 2.98
C MET A 34 -9.52 1.46 1.95
N GLU A 35 -8.79 2.33 1.27
CA GLU A 35 -7.79 1.94 0.27
C GLU A 35 -6.59 1.23 0.91
N LEU A 36 -6.12 1.72 2.06
CA LEU A 36 -5.07 1.09 2.85
C LEU A 36 -5.54 -0.29 3.34
N PHE A 37 -6.74 -0.38 3.91
CA PHE A 37 -7.30 -1.64 4.38
C PHE A 37 -7.49 -2.65 3.22
N SER A 38 -8.05 -2.21 2.10
CA SER A 38 -8.24 -3.06 0.92
C SER A 38 -6.90 -3.58 0.38
N PHE A 39 -5.87 -2.73 0.36
CA PHE A 39 -4.54 -3.14 -0.06
C PHE A 39 -3.90 -4.13 0.92
N GLU A 40 -4.01 -3.91 2.23
CA GLU A 40 -3.53 -4.84 3.26
C GLU A 40 -4.18 -6.22 3.10
N ARG A 41 -5.50 -6.27 2.88
CA ARG A 41 -6.24 -7.51 2.59
C ARG A 41 -5.77 -8.20 1.31
N ALA A 42 -5.58 -7.45 0.23
CA ALA A 42 -5.07 -8.00 -1.03
C ALA A 42 -3.67 -8.62 -0.88
N VAL A 43 -2.79 -8.00 -0.07
CA VAL A 43 -1.46 -8.55 0.25
C VAL A 43 -1.59 -9.87 1.02
N GLU A 44 -2.41 -9.89 2.07
CA GLU A 44 -2.64 -11.10 2.88
C GLU A 44 -3.16 -12.26 2.02
N GLU A 45 -4.15 -11.99 1.18
CA GLU A 45 -4.75 -12.99 0.30
C GLU A 45 -3.76 -13.49 -0.75
N ALA A 46 -2.96 -12.62 -1.34
CA ALA A 46 -1.92 -13.00 -2.31
C ALA A 46 -0.84 -13.90 -1.67
N LEU A 47 -0.42 -13.59 -0.44
CA LEU A 47 0.56 -14.39 0.29
C LEU A 47 -0.02 -15.72 0.77
N ALA A 48 -1.26 -15.72 1.26
CA ALA A 48 -1.96 -16.93 1.70
C ALA A 48 -2.23 -17.91 0.55
N ALA A 49 -2.67 -17.39 -0.60
CA ALA A 49 -2.94 -18.17 -1.80
C ALA A 49 -1.67 -18.72 -2.47
N ARG A 50 -0.48 -18.24 -2.08
CA ARG A 50 0.82 -18.57 -2.69
C ARG A 50 0.82 -18.39 -4.21
N SER A 51 0.09 -17.39 -4.69
CA SER A 51 -0.14 -17.14 -6.11
C SER A 51 0.74 -16.00 -6.61
N ALA A 52 1.64 -16.31 -7.54
CA ALA A 52 2.48 -15.30 -8.19
C ALA A 52 1.65 -14.27 -8.97
N GLU A 53 0.52 -14.67 -9.54
CA GLU A 53 -0.38 -13.76 -10.25
C GLU A 53 -1.07 -12.79 -9.29
N ALA A 54 -1.67 -13.31 -8.21
CA ALA A 54 -2.26 -12.49 -7.17
C ALA A 54 -1.24 -11.53 -6.55
N ALA A 55 -0.01 -12.01 -6.33
CA ALA A 55 1.07 -11.17 -5.82
C ALA A 55 1.44 -10.04 -6.78
N ARG A 56 1.50 -10.29 -8.10
CA ARG A 56 1.76 -9.23 -9.10
C ARG A 56 0.63 -8.20 -9.15
N LEU A 57 -0.62 -8.64 -9.06
CA LEU A 57 -1.78 -7.74 -9.02
C LEU A 57 -1.75 -6.86 -7.76
N ALA A 58 -1.47 -7.46 -6.59
CA ALA A 58 -1.31 -6.72 -5.35
C ALA A 58 -0.13 -5.72 -5.41
N VAL A 59 1.00 -6.08 -6.04
CA VAL A 59 2.11 -5.15 -6.28
C VAL A 59 1.66 -3.96 -7.13
N ALA A 60 0.92 -4.20 -8.21
CA ALA A 60 0.41 -3.13 -9.06
C ALA A 60 -0.55 -2.18 -8.31
N GLN A 61 -1.45 -2.75 -7.51
CA GLN A 61 -2.35 -1.98 -6.63
C GLN A 61 -1.57 -1.14 -5.62
N GLY A 62 -0.59 -1.74 -4.93
CA GLY A 62 0.25 -1.04 -3.95
C GLY A 62 1.04 0.11 -4.56
N ARG A 63 1.60 -0.08 -5.76
CA ARG A 63 2.29 1.00 -6.49
C ARG A 63 1.34 2.14 -6.85
N LYS A 64 0.13 1.83 -7.33
CA LYS A 64 -0.88 2.83 -7.65
C LYS A 64 -1.28 3.63 -6.40
N LEU A 65 -1.54 2.94 -5.28
CA LEU A 65 -1.87 3.57 -4.01
C LEU A 65 -0.75 4.48 -3.51
N LEU A 66 0.51 4.02 -3.59
CA LEU A 66 1.67 4.83 -3.20
C LEU A 66 1.80 6.09 -4.06
N THR A 67 1.58 6.00 -5.38
CA THR A 67 1.55 7.18 -6.26
C THR A 67 0.44 8.14 -5.86
N THR A 68 -0.78 7.63 -5.64
CA THR A 68 -1.91 8.48 -5.22
C THR A 68 -1.65 9.17 -3.87
N LEU A 69 -1.04 8.47 -2.90
CA LEU A 69 -0.64 9.06 -1.62
C LEU A 69 0.45 10.11 -1.79
N LYS A 70 1.39 9.95 -2.73
CA LYS A 70 2.42 10.96 -3.03
C LYS A 70 1.80 12.22 -3.62
N ASP A 71 0.87 12.05 -4.55
CA ASP A 71 0.23 13.15 -5.29
C ASP A 71 -0.84 13.90 -4.47
N ALA A 72 -1.43 13.25 -3.46
CA ALA A 72 -2.39 13.86 -2.58
C ALA A 72 -1.76 15.01 -1.76
N PRO A 73 -2.46 16.13 -1.52
CA PRO A 73 -1.94 17.22 -0.70
C PRO A 73 -1.78 16.80 0.76
N ASP A 74 -0.69 17.21 1.41
CA ASP A 74 -0.44 16.94 2.83
C ASP A 74 -1.51 17.65 3.68
N LYS A 75 -2.21 16.92 4.56
CA LYS A 75 -3.07 17.57 5.56
C LYS A 75 -2.24 18.32 6.60
N SER A 76 -0.99 17.90 6.80
CA SER A 76 -0.03 18.52 7.70
C SER A 76 0.37 19.95 7.28
N GLY A 77 0.23 20.32 5.99
CA GLY A 77 0.63 21.63 5.45
C GLY A 77 -0.40 22.76 5.59
N GLY A 78 -1.64 22.44 5.96
CA GLY A 78 -2.75 23.41 5.99
C GLY A 78 -2.83 24.28 7.26
N LEU A 79 -1.99 24.03 8.27
CA LEU A 79 -2.01 24.76 9.55
C LEU A 79 -1.12 26.01 9.57
N LEU A 80 -0.42 26.33 8.49
CA LEU A 80 0.53 27.46 8.40
C LEU A 80 0.19 28.51 7.34
N VAL A 81 -1.04 28.54 6.82
CA VAL A 81 -1.51 29.66 6.00
C VAL A 81 -2.65 30.35 6.75
N ARG A 82 -2.27 31.31 7.61
CA ARG A 82 -3.14 32.33 8.18
C ARG A 82 -2.69 33.69 7.66
#